data_AF-A0A9X6RL43-F1
#
_entry.id   AF-A0A9X6RL43-F1
#
_cell.length_a   1.000
_cell.length_b   1.000
_cell.length_c   1.000
_cell.angle_alpha   90.00
_cell.angle_beta   90.00
_cell.angle_gamma   90.00
#
_symmetry.space_group_name_H-M   'P 1'
#
loop_
_entity.id
_entity.type
_entity.pdbx_description
1 polymer ?
#
loop_
_entity_poly.entity_id
_entity_poly.type
_entity_poly.pdbx_seq_one_letter_code
_entity_poly.pdbx_strand_id
1 'polypeptide(L)'
;MSFKIICFQANEAPPRQQRSRSPFQPVGREVSLPKPKVHDAEAPKAGVHLDLVVRDSKGTEIRPGDVLLFSAKREQLMEQLQKGPTGWSEELVGLVLSRALLVIGIRPDGDLAVAVKAFVTGDRTTVTVLRPETTKMLSHADQTGIDADGKHLRKGETVTLLDDEGTFRELQNRPGRNWNDEILPFLGKPVVIQFFDRNGDIRAMIGRMGYLKTFNPRATKKVECVKCSGGRDITVGSSVAVAVPLSELKSLQTEQFGGWKAGMEALLQGTLTIAEISCNVQVETQSPSCMVRVGHHGSDFWLNPVALRQTASPVLVLPQPSPPHEKHQTRPNFGSSTHGGSSLEQPDAAAKKDRKNPTNRPPIPILSQNTTAKQPEKSIREDMELPPSPNDRLPVSAKAPRLV
;
A
#
# COMPACT_ATOMS: atom_id res chain seq x y z
N MET A 1 -18.96 14.76 -35.30
CA MET A 1 -19.68 13.80 -34.43
C MET A 1 -19.28 14.10 -33.00
N SER A 2 -20.18 14.71 -32.23
CA SER A 2 -19.90 15.17 -30.87
C SER A 2 -20.36 14.13 -29.85
N PHE A 3 -19.43 13.58 -29.08
CA PHE A 3 -19.76 12.67 -27.98
C PHE A 3 -20.17 13.47 -26.75
N LYS A 4 -21.42 13.30 -26.32
CA LYS A 4 -21.92 13.75 -25.01
C LYS A 4 -21.43 12.77 -23.96
N ILE A 5 -20.62 13.24 -23.02
CA ILE A 5 -20.28 12.52 -21.80
C ILE A 5 -21.49 12.63 -20.86
N ILE A 6 -22.13 11.49 -20.58
CA ILE A 6 -23.22 11.38 -19.60
C ILE A 6 -22.59 11.00 -18.27
N CYS A 7 -22.55 11.95 -17.33
CA CYS A 7 -22.22 11.67 -15.93
C CYS A 7 -23.48 11.22 -15.20
N PHE A 8 -23.44 10.03 -14.60
CA PHE A 8 -24.49 9.54 -13.71
C PHE A 8 -24.54 10.39 -12.44
N GLN A 9 -25.68 11.04 -12.20
CA GLN A 9 -26.04 11.59 -10.90
C GLN A 9 -26.42 10.44 -9.95
N ALA A 10 -25.84 10.45 -8.75
CA ALA A 10 -26.26 9.56 -7.68
C ALA A 10 -27.66 10.00 -7.22
N ASN A 11 -28.66 9.15 -7.43
CA ASN A 11 -29.99 9.35 -6.88
C ASN A 11 -29.94 9.25 -5.36
N GLU A 12 -30.33 10.32 -4.68
CA GLU A 12 -30.57 10.34 -3.23
C GLU A 12 -31.67 9.32 -2.89
N ALA A 13 -31.36 8.40 -1.96
CA ALA A 13 -32.35 7.50 -1.42
C ALA A 13 -33.26 8.25 -0.42
N PRO A 14 -34.58 7.99 -0.39
CA PRO A 14 -35.48 8.67 0.54
C PRO A 14 -35.17 8.31 2.00
N PRO A 15 -35.40 9.24 2.95
CA PRO A 15 -35.08 9.03 4.36
C PRO A 15 -35.92 7.90 4.96
N ARG A 16 -35.25 6.95 5.63
CA ARG A 16 -35.90 5.90 6.41
C ARG A 16 -36.61 6.52 7.62
N GLN A 17 -37.92 6.27 7.73
CA GLN A 17 -38.70 6.58 8.92
C GLN A 17 -38.10 5.89 10.15
N GLN A 18 -37.67 6.69 11.13
CA GLN A 18 -37.28 6.22 12.46
C GLN A 18 -38.54 5.77 13.22
N ARG A 19 -38.67 4.45 13.44
CA ARG A 19 -39.60 3.92 14.45
C ARG A 19 -38.97 4.10 15.83
N SER A 20 -39.58 4.97 16.63
CA SER A 20 -39.36 5.09 18.06
C SER A 20 -39.58 3.73 18.74
N ARG A 21 -38.54 3.21 19.41
CA ARG A 21 -38.64 2.10 20.35
C ARG A 21 -38.26 2.63 21.73
N SER A 22 -39.19 2.45 22.67
CA SER A 22 -39.04 2.78 24.09
C SER A 22 -37.88 2.03 24.74
N PRO A 23 -37.24 2.60 25.78
CA PRO A 23 -36.08 1.99 26.42
C PRO A 23 -36.51 0.85 27.36
N PHE A 24 -35.90 -0.32 27.17
CA PHE A 24 -35.87 -1.39 28.17
C PHE A 24 -34.77 -1.07 29.19
N GLN A 25 -35.12 -1.05 30.48
CA GLN A 25 -34.15 -1.05 31.58
C GLN A 25 -33.70 -2.49 31.87
N PRO A 26 -32.39 -2.78 31.90
CA PRO A 26 -31.88 -4.02 32.49
C PRO A 26 -31.54 -3.80 33.97
N VAL A 27 -32.23 -4.54 34.83
CA VAL A 27 -31.81 -4.79 36.22
C VAL A 27 -30.83 -5.96 36.17
N GLY A 28 -29.55 -5.69 36.42
CA GLY A 28 -28.50 -6.72 36.45
C GLY A 28 -27.48 -6.39 37.53
N ARG A 29 -27.47 -7.20 38.59
CA ARG A 29 -26.49 -7.18 39.68
C ARG A 29 -25.08 -7.37 39.13
N GLU A 30 -24.21 -6.43 39.44
CA GLU A 30 -22.79 -6.46 39.13
C GLU A 30 -22.08 -7.35 40.17
N VAL A 31 -21.72 -8.58 39.77
CA VAL A 31 -20.81 -9.44 40.54
C VAL A 31 -19.40 -9.17 40.00
N SER A 32 -18.59 -8.50 40.82
CA SER A 32 -17.22 -8.13 40.50
C SER A 32 -16.32 -9.38 40.48
N LEU A 33 -15.96 -9.86 39.29
CA LEU A 33 -14.90 -10.86 39.14
C LEU A 33 -13.52 -10.18 39.21
N PRO A 34 -12.51 -10.81 39.86
CA PRO A 34 -11.17 -10.27 39.96
C PRO A 34 -10.52 -10.15 38.58
N LYS A 35 -10.06 -8.95 38.25
CA LYS A 35 -9.32 -8.67 37.00
C LYS A 35 -8.05 -9.52 36.96
N PRO A 36 -7.81 -10.32 35.90
CA PRO A 36 -6.54 -11.00 35.73
C PRO A 36 -5.43 -9.96 35.56
N LYS A 37 -4.30 -10.18 36.23
CA LYS A 37 -3.07 -9.39 36.04
C LYS A 37 -2.63 -9.54 34.58
N VAL A 38 -2.90 -8.52 33.77
CA VAL A 38 -2.30 -8.36 32.46
C VAL A 38 -0.83 -8.03 32.71
N HIS A 39 0.04 -9.01 32.49
CA HIS A 39 1.46 -8.72 32.33
C HIS A 39 1.60 -8.02 30.98
N ASP A 40 1.91 -6.72 31.01
CA ASP A 40 2.33 -5.97 29.84
C ASP A 40 3.65 -6.59 29.34
N ALA A 41 3.53 -7.59 28.47
CA ALA A 41 4.66 -8.11 27.70
C ALA A 41 5.09 -6.99 26.76
N GLU A 42 6.13 -6.26 27.16
CA GLU A 42 6.82 -5.28 26.33
C GLU A 42 7.15 -5.97 25.00
N ALA A 43 6.56 -5.47 23.90
CA ALA A 43 6.78 -6.03 22.58
C ALA A 43 8.29 -6.08 22.32
N PRO A 44 8.88 -7.25 22.03
CA PRO A 44 10.32 -7.35 21.87
C PRO A 44 10.74 -6.38 20.78
N LYS A 45 11.59 -5.41 21.14
CA LYS A 45 12.31 -4.58 20.19
C LYS A 45 13.21 -5.52 19.39
N ALA A 46 12.68 -6.06 18.30
CA ALA A 46 13.40 -6.95 17.41
C ALA A 46 14.57 -6.16 16.83
N GLY A 47 15.78 -6.39 17.37
CA GLY A 47 17.01 -5.93 16.75
C GLY A 47 17.09 -6.60 15.38
N VAL A 48 16.90 -5.82 14.32
CA VAL A 48 16.96 -6.32 12.95
C VAL A 48 18.44 -6.53 12.62
N HIS A 49 18.92 -7.77 12.71
CA HIS A 49 20.24 -8.14 12.20
C HIS A 49 20.15 -8.28 10.68
N LEU A 50 20.67 -7.30 9.95
CA LEU A 50 20.58 -7.20 8.49
C LEU A 50 21.48 -8.20 7.74
N ASP A 51 22.40 -8.89 8.41
CA ASP A 51 23.40 -9.77 7.78
C ASP A 51 23.05 -11.27 7.82
N LEU A 52 21.95 -11.65 8.48
CA LEU A 52 21.51 -13.06 8.54
C LEU A 52 20.81 -13.46 7.24
N VAL A 53 21.48 -14.29 6.43
CA VAL A 53 20.88 -14.89 5.23
C VAL A 53 20.06 -16.11 5.63
N VAL A 54 18.73 -15.97 5.61
CA VAL A 54 17.78 -17.03 5.91
C VAL A 54 17.11 -17.49 4.61
N ARG A 55 16.83 -18.80 4.48
CA ARG A 55 16.27 -19.38 3.26
C ARG A 55 15.04 -20.23 3.55
N ASP A 56 14.05 -20.19 2.66
CA ASP A 56 12.84 -21.01 2.74
C ASP A 56 13.11 -22.50 2.44
N SER A 57 12.07 -23.33 2.52
CA SER A 57 12.14 -24.77 2.19
C SER A 57 12.67 -25.08 0.78
N LYS A 58 12.68 -24.10 -0.13
CA LYS A 58 13.17 -24.22 -1.51
C LYS A 58 14.54 -23.55 -1.71
N GLY A 59 15.18 -23.09 -0.64
CA GLY A 59 16.47 -22.39 -0.71
C GLY A 59 16.37 -20.93 -1.19
N THR A 60 15.16 -20.34 -1.22
CA THR A 60 14.94 -18.94 -1.61
C THR A 60 15.25 -18.03 -0.43
N GLU A 61 16.07 -16.99 -0.62
CA GLU A 61 16.39 -16.02 0.43
C GLU A 61 15.13 -15.28 0.93
N ILE A 62 15.02 -15.13 2.25
CA ILE A 62 13.91 -14.45 2.94
C ILE A 62 14.42 -13.16 3.56
N ARG A 63 13.66 -12.08 3.41
CA ARG A 63 13.92 -10.75 3.98
C ARG A 63 12.69 -10.18 4.69
N PRO A 64 12.87 -9.25 5.64
CA PRO A 64 11.75 -8.49 6.19
C PRO A 64 10.96 -7.79 5.07
N GLY A 65 9.63 -7.89 5.12
CA GLY A 65 8.71 -7.37 4.11
C GLY A 65 8.21 -8.43 3.12
N ASP A 66 8.91 -9.57 3.01
CA ASP A 66 8.51 -10.71 2.18
C ASP A 66 7.19 -11.32 2.68
N VAL A 67 6.52 -12.04 1.78
CA VAL A 67 5.28 -12.75 2.08
C VAL A 67 5.49 -14.24 1.88
N LEU A 68 5.11 -15.02 2.88
CA LEU A 68 5.30 -16.46 2.92
C LEU A 68 3.97 -17.21 3.00
N LEU A 69 4.01 -18.49 2.68
CA LEU A 69 2.99 -19.48 3.01
C LEU A 69 3.62 -20.54 3.91
N PHE A 70 2.88 -21.00 4.91
CA PHE A 70 3.27 -22.20 5.65
C PHE A 70 3.05 -23.45 4.79
N SER A 71 4.06 -24.30 4.65
CA SER A 71 4.03 -25.48 3.77
C SER A 71 4.24 -26.81 4.48
N ALA A 72 4.48 -26.78 5.79
CA ALA A 72 4.64 -27.97 6.60
C ALA A 72 3.30 -28.58 7.04
N LYS A 73 3.35 -29.74 7.70
CA LYS A 73 2.15 -30.39 8.25
C LYS A 73 1.64 -29.64 9.47
N ARG A 74 0.33 -29.74 9.72
CA ARG A 74 -0.35 -29.13 10.87
C ARG A 74 0.32 -29.51 12.21
N GLU A 75 0.73 -30.77 12.35
CA GLU A 75 1.35 -31.28 13.59
C GLU A 75 2.70 -30.60 13.84
N GLN A 76 3.47 -30.34 12.78
CA GLN A 76 4.76 -29.64 12.87
C GLN A 76 4.55 -28.17 13.29
N LEU A 77 3.50 -27.53 12.77
CA LEU A 77 3.13 -26.18 13.20
C LEU A 77 2.79 -26.15 14.69
N MET A 78 1.96 -27.09 15.15
CA MET A 78 1.55 -27.15 16.55
C MET A 78 2.76 -27.36 17.47
N GLU A 79 3.66 -28.28 17.12
CA GLU A 79 4.89 -28.52 17.89
C GLU A 79 5.76 -27.27 17.96
N GLN A 80 5.89 -26.54 16.85
CA GLN A 80 6.64 -25.30 16.79
C GLN A 80 6.00 -24.20 17.66
N LEU A 81 4.71 -23.96 17.51
CA LEU A 81 3.99 -22.92 18.25
C LEU A 81 3.95 -23.22 19.75
N GLN A 82 3.87 -24.50 20.14
CA GLN A 82 3.91 -24.91 21.55
C GLN A 82 5.23 -24.57 22.23
N LYS A 83 6.34 -24.58 21.48
CA LYS A 83 7.67 -24.18 21.96
C LYS A 83 7.91 -22.66 21.87
N GLY A 84 7.02 -21.94 21.18
CA GLY A 84 7.13 -20.51 20.92
C GLY A 84 6.62 -19.62 22.08
N PRO A 85 7.00 -18.33 22.08
CA PRO A 85 6.66 -17.41 23.17
C PRO A 85 5.16 -17.10 23.28
N THR A 86 4.41 -17.25 22.19
CA THR A 86 2.97 -16.98 22.13
C THR A 86 2.10 -18.20 22.44
N GLY A 87 2.69 -19.39 22.53
CA GLY A 87 1.93 -20.64 22.56
C GLY A 87 1.14 -20.89 21.27
N TRP A 88 0.18 -21.82 21.32
CA TRP A 88 -0.69 -22.15 20.20
C TRP A 88 -2.17 -22.09 20.58
N SER A 89 -3.00 -21.77 19.59
CA SER A 89 -4.45 -21.89 19.65
C SER A 89 -4.97 -22.41 18.31
N GLU A 90 -6.15 -23.02 18.30
CA GLU A 90 -6.80 -23.49 17.08
C GLU A 90 -7.03 -22.35 16.07
N GLU A 91 -7.35 -21.14 16.54
CA GLU A 91 -7.48 -19.95 15.70
C GLU A 91 -6.14 -19.59 15.03
N LEU A 92 -5.05 -19.54 15.81
CA LEU A 92 -3.72 -19.22 15.29
C LEU A 92 -3.25 -20.25 14.26
N VAL A 93 -3.44 -21.55 14.55
CA VAL A 93 -3.13 -22.64 13.63
C VAL A 93 -3.93 -22.47 12.33
N GLY A 94 -5.23 -22.20 12.43
CA GLY A 94 -6.09 -21.94 11.27
C GLY A 94 -5.59 -20.76 10.43
N LEU A 95 -5.17 -19.67 11.06
CA LEU A 95 -4.62 -18.50 10.35
C LEU A 95 -3.30 -18.82 9.64
N VAL A 96 -2.35 -19.47 10.32
CA VAL A 96 -1.03 -19.78 9.74
C VAL A 96 -1.13 -20.76 8.58
N LEU A 97 -1.98 -21.78 8.67
CA LEU A 97 -2.12 -22.80 7.62
C LEU A 97 -2.86 -22.31 6.37
N SER A 98 -3.75 -21.33 6.51
CA SER A 98 -4.65 -20.93 5.41
C SER A 98 -4.31 -19.60 4.76
N ARG A 99 -3.32 -18.87 5.27
CA ARG A 99 -3.09 -17.47 4.88
C ARG A 99 -1.66 -17.17 4.46
N ALA A 100 -1.54 -16.10 3.69
CA ALA A 100 -0.29 -15.42 3.44
C ALA A 100 0.20 -14.75 4.73
N LEU A 101 1.51 -14.81 4.98
CA LEU A 101 2.15 -14.36 6.22
C LEU A 101 3.19 -13.29 5.90
N LEU A 102 3.15 -12.16 6.60
CA LEU A 102 4.11 -11.08 6.40
C LEU A 102 5.33 -11.29 7.30
N VAL A 103 6.52 -11.38 6.73
CA VAL A 103 7.77 -11.36 7.50
C VAL A 103 8.00 -9.95 8.01
N ILE A 104 8.08 -9.78 9.33
CA ILE A 104 8.36 -8.48 9.96
C ILE A 104 9.80 -8.39 10.47
N GLY A 105 10.48 -9.53 10.64
CA GLY A 105 11.85 -9.58 11.10
C GLY A 105 12.43 -10.99 11.07
N ILE A 106 13.75 -11.06 11.17
CA ILE A 106 14.52 -12.29 11.32
C ILE A 106 15.18 -12.23 12.69
N ARG A 107 14.99 -13.27 13.49
CA ARG A 107 15.53 -13.37 14.85
C ARG A 107 17.00 -13.81 14.81
N PRO A 108 17.79 -13.59 15.88
CA PRO A 108 19.20 -13.99 15.94
C PRO A 108 19.44 -15.50 15.78
N ASP A 109 18.45 -16.31 16.13
CA ASP A 109 18.45 -17.78 15.96
C ASP A 109 18.13 -18.23 14.52
N GLY A 110 17.86 -17.28 13.60
CA GLY A 110 17.47 -17.56 12.23
C GLY A 110 15.97 -17.80 12.03
N ASP A 111 15.18 -17.83 13.11
CA ASP A 111 13.74 -17.99 13.01
C ASP A 111 13.06 -16.70 12.50
N LEU A 112 11.90 -16.87 11.89
CA LEU A 112 11.14 -15.79 11.26
C LEU A 112 10.09 -15.24 12.22
N ALA A 113 10.13 -13.94 12.48
CA ALA A 113 9.01 -13.25 13.10
C ALA A 113 8.00 -12.86 12.01
N VAL A 114 6.80 -13.44 12.08
CA VAL A 114 5.75 -13.22 11.07
C VAL A 114 4.47 -12.65 11.67
N ALA A 115 3.90 -11.65 11.02
CA ALA A 115 2.61 -11.07 11.40
C ALA A 115 1.46 -11.84 10.74
N VAL A 116 0.72 -12.60 11.56
CA VAL A 116 -0.31 -13.55 11.09
C VAL A 116 -1.64 -12.89 10.74
N LYS A 117 -1.90 -11.69 11.27
CA LYS A 117 -3.13 -10.91 11.03
C LYS A 117 -2.92 -9.71 10.10
N ALA A 118 -1.72 -9.55 9.54
CA ALA A 118 -1.36 -8.39 8.71
C ALA A 118 -2.28 -8.22 7.48
N PHE A 119 -2.66 -9.32 6.84
CA PHE A 119 -3.54 -9.30 5.65
C PHE A 119 -5.01 -9.60 5.98
N VAL A 120 -5.39 -9.63 7.25
CA VAL A 120 -6.77 -9.85 7.68
C VAL A 120 -7.31 -8.57 8.31
N THR A 121 -6.69 -8.12 9.38
CA THR A 121 -7.10 -6.93 10.13
C THR A 121 -6.15 -5.75 9.96
N GLY A 122 -5.07 -5.91 9.18
CA GLY A 122 -3.99 -4.91 9.12
C GLY A 122 -3.06 -4.97 10.32
N ASP A 123 -3.32 -5.87 11.28
CA ASP A 123 -2.57 -5.98 12.53
C ASP A 123 -1.19 -6.61 12.29
N ARG A 124 -0.15 -5.83 12.55
CA ARG A 124 1.26 -6.24 12.48
C ARG A 124 1.85 -6.64 13.84
N THR A 125 1.08 -6.52 14.91
CA THR A 125 1.50 -6.76 16.29
C THR A 125 1.20 -8.16 16.78
N THR A 126 0.20 -8.84 16.22
CA THR A 126 0.02 -10.28 16.42
C THR A 126 1.09 -11.04 15.63
N VAL A 127 2.20 -11.30 16.31
CA VAL A 127 3.40 -11.96 15.76
C VAL A 127 3.49 -13.39 16.25
N THR A 128 3.88 -14.31 15.36
CA THR A 128 4.36 -15.64 15.75
C THR A 128 5.74 -15.90 15.18
N VAL A 129 6.37 -16.97 15.64
CA VAL A 129 7.72 -17.38 15.21
C VAL A 129 7.62 -18.66 14.40
N LEU A 130 8.14 -18.63 13.16
CA LEU A 130 8.16 -19.77 12.25
C LEU A 130 9.58 -20.13 11.83
N ARG A 131 9.79 -21.41 11.53
CA ARG A 131 11.08 -21.93 11.09
C ARG A 131 11.14 -21.78 9.58
N PRO A 132 12.23 -21.25 9.01
CA PRO A 132 12.34 -20.98 7.57
C PRO A 132 12.02 -22.21 6.70
N GLU A 133 12.49 -23.39 7.09
CA GLU A 133 12.30 -24.66 6.39
C GLU A 133 10.84 -25.16 6.37
N THR A 134 9.97 -24.57 7.20
CA THR A 134 8.52 -24.86 7.21
C THR A 134 7.71 -23.93 6.31
N THR A 135 8.38 -22.99 5.66
CA THR A 135 7.75 -21.93 4.87
C THR A 135 8.14 -22.01 3.39
N LYS A 136 7.32 -21.38 2.55
CA LYS A 136 7.54 -21.21 1.12
C LYS A 136 7.31 -19.75 0.76
N MET A 137 8.26 -19.16 0.04
CA MET A 137 8.15 -17.78 -0.45
C MET A 137 6.92 -17.60 -1.35
N LEU A 138 6.14 -16.56 -1.15
CA LEU A 138 4.99 -16.20 -1.99
C LEU A 138 5.24 -14.91 -2.75
N SER A 139 5.93 -13.95 -2.15
CA SER A 139 6.24 -12.63 -2.70
C SER A 139 7.50 -12.05 -2.09
N HIS A 140 8.32 -11.41 -2.91
CA HIS A 140 9.42 -10.59 -2.43
C HIS A 140 8.97 -9.17 -2.10
N ALA A 141 9.58 -8.56 -1.08
CA ALA A 141 9.25 -7.23 -0.58
C ALA A 141 9.37 -6.11 -1.64
N ASP A 142 10.32 -6.25 -2.55
CA ASP A 142 10.67 -5.30 -3.60
C ASP A 142 9.96 -5.57 -4.93
N GLN A 143 9.08 -6.56 -4.99
CA GLN A 143 8.37 -6.90 -6.20
C GLN A 143 7.38 -5.80 -6.61
N THR A 144 7.36 -5.49 -7.91
CA THR A 144 6.53 -4.42 -8.49
C THR A 144 5.76 -4.90 -9.72
N GLY A 145 4.70 -4.16 -10.07
CA GLY A 145 3.92 -4.38 -11.29
C GLY A 145 3.89 -3.14 -12.19
N ILE A 146 3.30 -3.29 -13.37
CA ILE A 146 3.03 -2.20 -14.30
C ILE A 146 1.54 -2.23 -14.64
N ASP A 147 0.86 -1.10 -14.44
CA ASP A 147 -0.58 -0.99 -14.69
C ASP A 147 -0.93 -0.85 -16.19
N ALA A 148 -2.22 -0.66 -16.50
CA ALA A 148 -2.70 -0.49 -17.88
C ALA A 148 -2.09 0.74 -18.58
N ASP A 149 -1.71 1.77 -17.82
CA ASP A 149 -1.20 3.04 -18.32
C ASP A 149 0.35 3.09 -18.32
N GLY A 150 1.02 1.99 -17.98
CA GLY A 150 2.48 1.90 -17.92
C GLY A 150 3.08 2.43 -16.61
N LYS A 151 2.28 2.69 -15.58
CA LYS A 151 2.75 3.21 -14.29
C LYS A 151 3.25 2.09 -13.40
N HIS A 152 4.30 2.38 -12.64
CA HIS A 152 4.85 1.45 -11.68
C HIS A 152 3.93 1.33 -10.46
N LEU A 153 3.67 0.08 -10.09
CA LEU A 153 2.83 -0.31 -8.96
C LEU A 153 3.68 -0.94 -7.86
N ARG A 154 3.40 -0.58 -6.61
CA ARG A 154 4.05 -1.10 -5.42
C ARG A 154 3.05 -1.63 -4.41
N LYS A 155 3.53 -2.50 -3.52
CA LYS A 155 2.78 -2.96 -2.35
C LYS A 155 2.29 -1.76 -1.53
N GLY A 156 1.03 -1.82 -1.09
CA GLY A 156 0.36 -0.77 -0.33
C GLY A 156 -0.30 0.32 -1.18
N GLU A 157 0.01 0.40 -2.49
CA GLU A 157 -0.65 1.37 -3.37
C GLU A 157 -2.08 0.94 -3.70
N THR A 158 -2.91 1.94 -4.04
CA THR A 158 -4.28 1.72 -4.49
C THR A 158 -4.34 1.73 -6.00
N VAL A 159 -5.05 0.76 -6.57
CA VAL A 159 -5.36 0.66 -7.99
C VAL A 159 -6.86 0.46 -8.19
N THR A 160 -7.40 0.93 -9.30
CA THR A 160 -8.78 0.67 -9.72
C THR A 160 -8.79 -0.49 -10.71
N LEU A 161 -9.66 -1.47 -10.52
CA LEU A 161 -9.89 -2.52 -11.52
C LEU A 161 -10.48 -1.88 -12.78
N LEU A 162 -10.10 -2.34 -13.98
CA LEU A 162 -10.76 -1.85 -15.20
C LEU A 162 -12.28 -2.07 -15.12
N ASP A 163 -13.03 -1.09 -15.60
CA ASP A 163 -14.49 -1.06 -15.60
C ASP A 163 -15.08 -1.86 -16.77
N ASP A 164 -14.39 -1.88 -17.92
CA ASP A 164 -14.77 -2.72 -19.05
C ASP A 164 -14.51 -4.20 -18.78
N GLU A 165 -15.59 -4.96 -18.60
CA GLU A 165 -15.56 -6.39 -18.32
C GLU A 165 -14.83 -7.19 -19.41
N GLY A 166 -15.04 -6.86 -20.68
CA GLY A 166 -14.42 -7.58 -21.80
C GLY A 166 -12.90 -7.49 -21.76
N THR A 167 -12.37 -6.28 -21.69
CA THR A 167 -10.93 -6.01 -21.58
C THR A 167 -10.36 -6.60 -20.28
N PHE A 168 -11.05 -6.43 -19.15
CA PHE A 168 -10.59 -6.97 -17.87
C PHE A 168 -10.48 -8.49 -17.91
N ARG A 169 -11.51 -9.18 -18.42
CA ARG A 169 -11.57 -10.63 -18.54
C ARG A 169 -10.49 -11.16 -19.49
N GLU A 170 -10.31 -10.51 -20.64
CA GLU A 170 -9.23 -10.87 -21.58
C GLU A 170 -7.85 -10.80 -20.92
N LEU A 171 -7.57 -9.71 -20.18
CA LEU A 171 -6.30 -9.54 -19.48
C LEU A 171 -6.12 -10.53 -18.32
N GLN A 172 -7.22 -11.02 -17.74
CA GLN A 172 -7.21 -12.05 -16.70
C GLN A 172 -7.11 -13.47 -17.21
N ASN A 173 -7.50 -13.74 -18.46
CA ASN A 173 -7.48 -15.07 -19.08
C ASN A 173 -6.06 -15.51 -19.50
N ARG A 174 -5.18 -15.70 -18.50
CA ARG A 174 -3.89 -16.37 -18.66
C ARG A 174 -3.95 -17.77 -18.02
N PRO A 175 -3.13 -18.73 -18.48
CA PRO A 175 -3.06 -20.06 -17.86
C PRO A 175 -2.85 -19.97 -16.35
N GLY A 176 -3.65 -20.73 -15.57
CA GLY A 176 -3.60 -20.73 -14.10
C GLY A 176 -4.38 -19.59 -13.44
N ARG A 177 -5.17 -18.80 -14.18
CA ARG A 177 -6.03 -17.76 -13.62
C ARG A 177 -7.49 -18.07 -13.85
N ASN A 178 -8.21 -18.19 -12.75
CA ASN A 178 -9.64 -18.44 -12.77
C ASN A 178 -10.36 -17.10 -12.56
N TRP A 179 -10.70 -16.44 -13.67
CA TRP A 179 -11.79 -15.47 -13.66
C TRP A 179 -12.99 -16.08 -12.93
N ASN A 180 -13.60 -15.31 -12.05
CA ASN A 180 -14.85 -15.68 -11.39
C ASN A 180 -15.80 -14.49 -11.41
N ASP A 181 -17.09 -14.78 -11.51
CA ASP A 181 -18.13 -13.76 -11.60
C ASP A 181 -18.29 -12.97 -10.28
N GLU A 182 -17.69 -13.44 -9.18
CA GLU A 182 -17.60 -12.69 -7.92
C GLU A 182 -16.79 -11.39 -8.04
N ILE A 183 -15.96 -11.26 -9.07
CA ILE A 183 -15.19 -10.03 -9.35
C ILE A 183 -16.05 -8.95 -10.01
N LEU A 184 -17.13 -9.32 -10.71
CA LEU A 184 -17.97 -8.37 -11.47
C LEU A 184 -18.42 -7.14 -10.66
N PRO A 185 -18.89 -7.28 -9.41
CA PRO A 185 -19.30 -6.13 -8.59
C PRO A 185 -18.15 -5.19 -8.19
N PHE A 186 -16.90 -5.54 -8.50
CA PHE A 186 -15.69 -4.78 -8.13
C PHE A 186 -15.01 -4.12 -9.33
N LEU A 187 -15.45 -4.39 -10.57
CA LEU A 187 -14.94 -3.66 -11.74
C LEU A 187 -15.19 -2.16 -11.59
N GLY A 188 -14.20 -1.36 -12.01
CA GLY A 188 -14.20 0.09 -11.81
C GLY A 188 -13.99 0.56 -10.36
N LYS A 189 -13.81 -0.36 -9.39
CA LYS A 189 -13.60 0.00 -7.98
C LYS A 189 -12.13 -0.05 -7.57
N PRO A 190 -11.69 0.85 -6.66
CA PRO A 190 -10.38 0.78 -6.03
C PRO A 190 -10.18 -0.51 -5.20
N VAL A 191 -8.94 -0.99 -5.19
CA VAL A 191 -8.42 -2.05 -4.33
C VAL A 191 -7.00 -1.70 -3.90
N VAL A 192 -6.56 -2.19 -2.75
CA VAL A 192 -5.18 -1.99 -2.28
C VAL A 192 -4.35 -3.24 -2.51
N ILE A 193 -3.19 -3.05 -3.13
CA ILE A 193 -2.21 -4.09 -3.39
C ILE A 193 -1.63 -4.55 -2.05
N GLN A 194 -1.88 -5.81 -1.68
CA GLN A 194 -1.30 -6.41 -0.48
C GLN A 194 0.12 -6.90 -0.74
N PHE A 195 0.36 -7.50 -1.91
CA PHE A 195 1.67 -7.94 -2.41
C PHE A 195 1.55 -8.37 -3.88
N PHE A 196 2.69 -8.71 -4.51
CA PHE A 196 2.72 -9.32 -5.84
C PHE A 196 3.10 -10.79 -5.73
N ASP A 197 2.34 -11.72 -6.30
CA ASP A 197 2.76 -13.12 -6.29
C ASP A 197 4.00 -13.35 -7.19
N ARG A 198 4.57 -14.55 -7.17
CA ARG A 198 5.75 -14.89 -7.97
C ARG A 198 5.61 -14.65 -9.49
N ASN A 199 4.38 -14.59 -10.02
CA ASN A 199 4.11 -14.31 -11.43
C ASN A 199 4.05 -12.81 -11.73
N GLY A 200 4.23 -11.97 -10.71
CA GLY A 200 4.08 -10.52 -10.81
C GLY A 200 2.64 -10.06 -10.72
N ASP A 201 1.72 -10.90 -10.27
CA ASP A 201 0.31 -10.52 -10.17
C ASP A 201 -0.05 -9.90 -8.85
N ILE A 202 -0.94 -8.91 -8.90
CA ILE A 202 -1.46 -8.24 -7.73
C ILE A 202 -2.27 -9.23 -6.90
N ARG A 203 -1.96 -9.33 -5.62
CA ARG A 203 -2.81 -9.95 -4.62
C ARG A 203 -3.46 -8.83 -3.82
N ALA A 204 -4.78 -8.69 -3.93
CA ALA A 204 -5.54 -7.66 -3.26
C ALA A 204 -6.77 -8.26 -2.56
N MET A 205 -7.17 -7.65 -1.44
CA MET A 205 -8.39 -8.04 -0.74
C MET A 205 -9.60 -7.43 -1.45
N ILE A 206 -10.65 -8.23 -1.67
CA ILE A 206 -11.96 -7.73 -2.08
C ILE A 206 -13.07 -8.38 -1.25
N GLY A 207 -14.19 -7.67 -1.12
CA GLY A 207 -15.41 -8.14 -0.46
C GLY A 207 -15.36 -8.16 1.07
N ARG A 208 -16.51 -8.49 1.68
CA ARG A 208 -16.74 -8.42 3.14
C ARG A 208 -15.84 -9.34 3.97
N MET A 209 -15.31 -10.40 3.37
CA MET A 209 -14.54 -11.43 4.08
C MET A 209 -13.03 -11.33 3.86
N GLY A 210 -12.54 -10.26 3.21
CA GLY A 210 -11.11 -10.05 3.00
C GLY A 210 -10.47 -11.18 2.17
N TYR A 211 -11.17 -11.67 1.15
CA TYR A 211 -10.63 -12.70 0.28
C TYR A 211 -9.54 -12.10 -0.60
N LEU A 212 -8.34 -12.70 -0.56
CA LEU A 212 -7.25 -12.34 -1.48
C LEU A 212 -7.55 -12.91 -2.87
N LYS A 213 -7.80 -12.02 -3.83
CA LYS A 213 -7.90 -12.37 -5.24
C LYS A 213 -6.64 -11.94 -5.99
N THR A 214 -6.37 -12.64 -7.10
CA THR A 214 -5.23 -12.36 -7.98
C THR A 214 -5.68 -11.54 -9.18
N PHE A 215 -4.96 -10.46 -9.49
CA PHE A 215 -5.24 -9.58 -10.61
C PHE A 215 -3.98 -9.35 -11.45
N ASN A 216 -4.12 -9.41 -12.77
CA ASN A 216 -3.11 -8.91 -13.70
C ASN A 216 -2.88 -7.42 -13.42
N PRO A 217 -1.65 -6.96 -13.20
CA PRO A 217 -1.36 -5.55 -13.03
C PRO A 217 -1.92 -4.69 -14.17
N ARG A 218 -1.88 -5.19 -15.41
CA ARG A 218 -2.42 -4.49 -16.59
C ARG A 218 -3.95 -4.43 -16.63
N ALA A 219 -4.65 -5.22 -15.81
CA ALA A 219 -6.10 -5.13 -15.63
C ALA A 219 -6.48 -4.11 -14.54
N THR A 220 -5.55 -3.21 -14.19
CA THR A 220 -5.75 -2.18 -13.17
C THR A 220 -5.18 -0.84 -13.63
N LYS A 221 -5.58 0.25 -12.97
CA LYS A 221 -5.04 1.60 -13.14
C LYS A 221 -4.70 2.20 -11.78
N LYS A 222 -3.52 2.80 -11.64
CA LYS A 222 -3.10 3.46 -10.40
C LYS A 222 -4.04 4.62 -10.06
N VAL A 223 -4.48 4.66 -8.80
CA VAL A 223 -5.30 5.77 -8.29
C VAL A 223 -4.38 6.95 -7.99
N GLU A 224 -4.41 7.97 -8.85
CA GLU A 224 -3.63 9.20 -8.69
C GLU A 224 -4.48 10.41 -8.28
N CYS A 225 -5.81 10.28 -8.36
CA CYS A 225 -6.76 11.31 -8.02
C CYS A 225 -7.95 10.78 -7.22
N VAL A 226 -8.54 11.65 -6.40
CA VAL A 226 -9.80 11.42 -5.68
C VAL A 226 -10.68 12.65 -5.78
N LYS A 227 -11.99 12.49 -5.59
CA LYS A 227 -12.93 13.62 -5.63
C LYS A 227 -13.05 14.30 -4.27
N CYS A 228 -12.97 15.63 -4.25
CA CYS A 228 -13.21 16.45 -3.06
C CYS A 228 -14.69 16.90 -2.94
N SER A 229 -15.06 17.69 -1.93
CA SER A 229 -16.46 18.14 -1.68
C SER A 229 -17.18 18.77 -2.87
N GLY A 230 -16.44 19.40 -3.78
CA GLY A 230 -16.98 20.02 -5.00
C GLY A 230 -16.96 19.13 -6.24
N GLY A 231 -16.73 17.82 -6.08
CA GLY A 231 -16.62 16.86 -7.18
C GLY A 231 -15.38 17.05 -8.07
N ARG A 232 -14.44 17.91 -7.66
CA ARG A 232 -13.17 18.14 -8.37
C ARG A 232 -12.17 17.07 -7.98
N ASP A 233 -11.35 16.69 -8.96
CA ASP A 233 -10.25 15.76 -8.74
C ASP A 233 -9.08 16.48 -8.06
N ILE A 234 -8.63 15.91 -6.95
CA ILE A 234 -7.39 16.31 -6.24
C ILE A 234 -6.39 15.17 -6.36
N THR A 235 -5.12 15.50 -6.58
CA THR A 235 -4.02 14.55 -6.80
C THR A 235 -2.92 14.74 -5.76
N VAL A 236 -1.99 13.78 -5.67
CA VAL A 236 -0.75 13.97 -4.91
C VAL A 236 -0.02 15.22 -5.40
N GLY A 237 0.41 16.07 -4.46
CA GLY A 237 1.00 17.39 -4.72
C GLY A 237 -0.01 18.54 -4.84
N SER A 238 -1.32 18.26 -4.91
CA SER A 238 -2.34 19.31 -4.93
C SER A 238 -2.33 20.14 -3.64
N SER A 239 -2.51 21.45 -3.78
CA SER A 239 -2.78 22.37 -2.68
C SER A 239 -4.27 22.35 -2.35
N VAL A 240 -4.60 22.08 -1.09
CA VAL A 240 -5.98 21.93 -0.60
C VAL A 240 -6.16 22.67 0.72
N ALA A 241 -7.41 22.94 1.09
CA ALA A 241 -7.75 23.44 2.41
C ALA A 241 -8.99 22.70 2.94
N VAL A 242 -9.14 22.66 4.25
CA VAL A 242 -10.38 22.17 4.88
C VAL A 242 -11.52 23.10 4.48
N ALA A 243 -12.56 22.53 3.88
CA ALA A 243 -13.70 23.26 3.31
C ALA A 243 -14.93 23.27 4.23
N VAL A 244 -14.88 22.52 5.32
CA VAL A 244 -15.99 22.27 6.24
C VAL A 244 -15.67 22.82 7.63
N PRO A 245 -16.68 23.21 8.44
CA PRO A 245 -16.46 23.63 9.82
C PRO A 245 -15.91 22.49 10.69
N LEU A 246 -15.30 22.83 11.83
CA LEU A 246 -14.66 21.87 12.74
C LEU A 246 -15.59 20.72 13.17
N SER A 247 -16.87 21.01 13.46
CA SER A 247 -17.86 20.01 13.85
C SER A 247 -18.11 18.99 12.75
N GLU A 248 -18.20 19.45 11.50
CA GLU A 248 -18.40 18.60 10.34
C GLU A 248 -17.13 17.82 10.02
N LEU A 249 -15.95 18.47 10.08
CA LEU A 249 -14.67 17.77 9.94
C LEU A 249 -14.58 16.59 10.91
N LYS A 250 -14.87 16.81 12.21
CA LYS A 250 -14.92 15.74 13.22
C LYS A 250 -15.86 14.59 12.81
N SER A 251 -17.05 14.92 12.31
CA SER A 251 -18.03 13.90 11.88
C SER A 251 -17.58 13.12 10.64
N LEU A 252 -16.82 13.75 9.74
CA LEU A 252 -16.30 13.14 8.51
C LEU A 252 -15.05 12.29 8.76
N GLN A 253 -14.30 12.53 9.85
CA GLN A 253 -13.14 11.74 10.25
C GLN A 253 -13.54 10.51 11.07
N THR A 254 -14.27 9.59 10.43
CA THR A 254 -14.55 8.27 11.00
C THR A 254 -13.28 7.40 10.98
N GLU A 255 -13.28 6.26 11.67
CA GLU A 255 -12.13 5.33 11.71
C GLU A 255 -11.65 4.94 10.30
N GLN A 256 -12.57 4.82 9.34
CA GLN A 256 -12.25 4.46 7.96
C GLN A 256 -11.42 5.52 7.23
N PHE A 257 -11.46 6.78 7.69
CA PHE A 257 -10.71 7.91 7.18
C PHE A 257 -9.55 8.31 8.12
N GLY A 258 -9.14 7.41 9.01
CA GLY A 258 -8.03 7.63 9.94
C GLY A 258 -8.44 8.13 11.33
N GLY A 259 -9.73 8.36 11.55
CA GLY A 259 -10.29 8.81 12.83
C GLY A 259 -9.92 10.26 13.19
N TRP A 260 -10.58 10.77 14.22
CA TRP A 260 -10.21 12.07 14.80
C TRP A 260 -8.97 11.93 15.70
N LYS A 261 -7.98 12.80 15.51
CA LYS A 261 -6.75 12.87 16.32
C LYS A 261 -6.56 14.27 16.90
N ALA A 262 -5.86 14.35 18.03
CA ALA A 262 -5.48 15.64 18.62
C ALA A 262 -4.64 16.46 17.62
N GLY A 263 -4.87 17.78 17.56
CA GLY A 263 -4.15 18.68 16.66
C GLY A 263 -4.76 18.79 15.25
N MET A 264 -5.77 17.99 14.90
CA MET A 264 -6.46 18.12 13.60
C MET A 264 -7.20 19.45 13.45
N GLU A 265 -7.55 20.10 14.55
CA GLU A 265 -8.13 21.45 14.56
C GLU A 265 -7.20 22.52 13.95
N ALA A 266 -5.88 22.31 13.99
CA ALA A 266 -4.92 23.23 13.37
C ALA A 266 -5.01 23.22 11.83
N LEU A 267 -5.50 22.12 11.24
CA LEU A 267 -5.64 21.95 9.79
C LEU A 267 -6.65 22.93 9.16
N LEU A 268 -7.53 23.53 9.97
CA LEU A 268 -8.48 24.54 9.47
C LEU A 268 -7.79 25.87 9.12
N GLN A 269 -6.56 26.11 9.56
CA GLN A 269 -5.92 27.43 9.50
C GLN A 269 -4.97 27.63 8.29
N GLY A 270 -4.99 26.77 7.28
CA GLY A 270 -4.08 26.95 6.15
C GLY A 270 -4.29 26.07 4.93
N THR A 271 -3.35 26.23 4.00
CA THR A 271 -3.21 25.37 2.83
C THR A 271 -2.35 24.16 3.19
N LEU A 272 -2.81 23.00 2.77
CA LEU A 272 -2.21 21.69 2.96
C LEU A 272 -1.75 21.17 1.60
N THR A 273 -0.75 20.31 1.58
CA THR A 273 -0.33 19.59 0.38
C THR A 273 -0.62 18.11 0.54
N ILE A 274 -1.27 17.51 -0.44
CA ILE A 274 -1.53 16.06 -0.44
C ILE A 274 -0.21 15.34 -0.66
N ALA A 275 0.21 14.55 0.33
CA ALA A 275 1.40 13.72 0.27
C ALA A 275 1.10 12.33 -0.32
N GLU A 276 -0.09 11.80 -0.06
CA GLU A 276 -0.45 10.43 -0.44
C GLU A 276 -1.96 10.25 -0.61
N ILE A 277 -2.36 9.31 -1.46
CA ILE A 277 -3.74 8.84 -1.61
C ILE A 277 -3.75 7.34 -1.31
N SER A 278 -4.63 6.91 -0.42
CA SER A 278 -4.80 5.50 -0.06
C SER A 278 -6.28 5.19 0.18
N CYS A 279 -6.74 3.97 -0.07
CA CYS A 279 -8.13 3.60 0.17
C CYS A 279 -8.24 2.47 1.19
N ASN A 280 -9.23 2.55 2.08
CA ASN A 280 -9.44 1.48 3.04
C ASN A 280 -10.28 0.36 2.41
N VAL A 281 -9.74 -0.87 2.40
CA VAL A 281 -10.31 -2.05 1.74
C VAL A 281 -11.39 -2.74 2.58
N GLN A 282 -11.51 -2.42 3.87
CA GLN A 282 -12.39 -3.12 4.80
C GLN A 282 -13.83 -2.60 4.82
N VAL A 283 -14.18 -1.60 4.00
CA VAL A 283 -15.50 -0.99 4.09
C VAL A 283 -16.49 -1.76 3.23
N GLU A 284 -17.57 -2.25 3.84
CA GLU A 284 -18.74 -2.84 3.16
C GLU A 284 -19.53 -1.85 2.28
N THR A 285 -18.94 -0.69 1.95
CA THR A 285 -19.56 0.30 1.08
C THR A 285 -19.42 -0.14 -0.37
N GLN A 286 -20.44 0.18 -1.17
CA GLN A 286 -20.43 -0.13 -2.61
C GLN A 286 -19.30 0.57 -3.37
N SER A 287 -18.64 1.58 -2.79
CA SER A 287 -17.40 2.17 -3.30
C SER A 287 -16.37 2.28 -2.17
N PRO A 288 -15.09 1.95 -2.41
CA PRO A 288 -14.02 2.14 -1.42
C PRO A 288 -13.90 3.61 -1.04
N SER A 289 -13.75 3.85 0.26
CA SER A 289 -13.54 5.18 0.80
C SER A 289 -12.05 5.49 0.75
N CYS A 290 -11.64 6.29 -0.23
CA CYS A 290 -10.27 6.79 -0.31
C CYS A 290 -10.06 7.95 0.66
N MET A 291 -8.87 8.03 1.22
CA MET A 291 -8.39 9.07 2.11
C MET A 291 -7.09 9.67 1.57
N VAL A 292 -6.79 10.88 2.01
CA VAL A 292 -5.56 11.57 1.62
C VAL A 292 -4.70 11.83 2.85
N ARG A 293 -3.38 11.64 2.71
CA ARG A 293 -2.40 12.03 3.74
C ARG A 293 -1.97 13.47 3.49
N VAL A 294 -1.98 14.27 4.54
CA VAL A 294 -1.46 15.64 4.54
C VAL A 294 -0.47 15.79 5.69
N GLY A 295 0.64 16.49 5.43
CA GLY A 295 1.61 16.87 6.44
C GLY A 295 1.31 18.27 6.98
N HIS A 296 1.36 18.45 8.30
CA HIS A 296 1.21 19.75 8.96
C HIS A 296 2.04 19.80 10.25
N HIS A 297 2.95 20.78 10.35
CA HIS A 297 3.85 20.97 11.51
C HIS A 297 4.57 19.69 11.96
N GLY A 298 5.10 18.90 11.01
CA GLY A 298 5.84 17.67 11.31
C GLY A 298 4.96 16.48 11.74
N SER A 299 3.64 16.63 11.72
CA SER A 299 2.67 15.55 11.92
C SER A 299 1.95 15.21 10.63
N ASP A 300 1.60 13.93 10.46
CA ASP A 300 0.82 13.46 9.32
C ASP A 300 -0.62 13.11 9.75
N PHE A 301 -1.57 13.56 8.93
CA PHE A 301 -2.99 13.31 9.14
C PHE A 301 -3.59 12.64 7.91
N TRP A 302 -4.45 11.66 8.15
CA TRP A 302 -5.34 11.13 7.12
C TRP A 302 -6.64 11.90 7.16
N LEU A 303 -7.13 12.31 5.98
CA LEU A 303 -8.34 13.10 5.84
C LEU A 303 -9.28 12.46 4.83
N ASN A 304 -10.57 12.45 5.19
CA ASN A 304 -11.65 12.31 4.24
C ASN A 304 -11.57 13.39 3.13
N PRO A 305 -11.46 13.03 1.83
CA PRO A 305 -11.37 14.00 0.72
C PRO A 305 -12.59 14.91 0.61
N VAL A 306 -13.75 14.46 1.08
CA VAL A 306 -14.99 15.25 1.12
C VAL A 306 -14.88 16.42 2.12
N ALA A 307 -13.95 16.38 3.07
CA ALA A 307 -13.71 17.53 3.94
C ALA A 307 -12.86 18.64 3.27
N LEU A 308 -12.34 18.39 2.06
CA LEU A 308 -11.35 19.24 1.41
C LEU A 308 -11.93 19.99 0.21
N ARG A 309 -11.31 21.12 -0.09
CA ARG A 309 -11.43 21.83 -1.37
C ARG A 309 -10.05 22.07 -1.95
N GLN A 310 -9.93 21.96 -3.26
CA GLN A 310 -8.74 22.41 -3.97
C GLN A 310 -8.63 23.94 -3.84
N THR A 311 -7.49 24.42 -3.38
CA THR A 311 -7.16 25.85 -3.42
C THR A 311 -6.47 26.14 -4.73
N ALA A 312 -6.58 27.38 -5.23
CA ALA A 312 -5.68 27.80 -6.29
C ALA A 312 -4.24 27.55 -5.81
N SER A 313 -3.44 26.86 -6.63
CA SER A 313 -2.01 26.74 -6.34
C SER A 313 -1.49 28.16 -6.12
N PRO A 314 -0.73 28.42 -5.03
CA PRO A 314 -0.08 29.71 -4.92
C PRO A 314 0.71 29.88 -6.22
N VAL A 315 0.35 30.90 -7.00
CA VAL A 315 1.14 31.27 -8.17
C VAL A 315 2.52 31.51 -7.58
N LEU A 316 3.46 30.61 -7.85
CA LEU A 316 4.87 30.87 -7.60
C LEU A 316 5.17 32.07 -8.48
N VAL A 317 5.02 33.26 -7.90
CA VAL A 317 5.57 34.47 -8.45
C VAL A 317 7.06 34.21 -8.40
N LEU A 318 7.60 33.68 -9.51
CA LEU A 318 9.04 33.65 -9.71
C LEU A 318 9.51 35.07 -9.39
N PRO A 319 10.54 35.24 -8.55
CA PRO A 319 11.13 36.55 -8.33
C PRO A 319 11.36 37.17 -9.70
N GLN A 320 10.64 38.25 -10.02
CA GLN A 320 10.89 38.96 -11.25
C GLN A 320 12.39 39.32 -11.22
N PRO A 321 13.16 38.97 -12.26
CA PRO A 321 14.56 39.37 -12.32
C PRO A 321 14.58 40.88 -12.09
N SER A 322 15.31 41.30 -11.07
CA SER A 322 15.44 42.70 -10.70
C SER A 322 15.74 43.50 -11.97
N PRO A 323 15.02 44.60 -12.23
CA PRO A 323 15.33 45.44 -13.39
C PRO A 323 16.83 45.75 -13.35
N PRO A 324 17.53 45.64 -14.50
CA PRO A 324 18.97 45.82 -14.55
C PRO A 324 19.30 47.15 -13.88
N HIS A 325 20.06 47.09 -12.79
CA HIS A 325 20.53 48.29 -12.09
C HIS A 325 21.18 49.21 -13.12
N GLU A 326 20.52 50.32 -13.41
CA GLU A 326 21.10 51.43 -14.15
C GLU A 326 22.37 51.83 -13.39
N LYS A 327 23.52 51.63 -14.04
CA LYS A 327 24.82 52.03 -13.52
C LYS A 327 24.80 53.55 -13.34
N HIS A 328 24.48 54.01 -12.14
CA HIS A 328 24.83 55.36 -11.73
C HIS A 328 26.36 55.47 -11.75
N GLN A 329 26.88 56.05 -12.83
CA GLN A 329 28.26 56.50 -12.93
C GLN A 329 28.47 57.60 -11.88
N THR A 330 28.96 57.21 -10.71
CA THR A 330 29.46 58.15 -9.71
C THR A 330 30.87 58.57 -10.13
N ARG A 331 31.01 59.87 -10.36
CA ARG A 331 32.24 60.59 -10.72
C ARG A 331 33.29 60.43 -9.60
N PRO A 332 34.58 60.15 -9.89
CA PRO A 332 35.60 60.07 -8.86
C PRO A 332 36.00 61.46 -8.38
N ASN A 333 35.92 61.69 -7.07
CA ASN A 333 36.45 62.89 -6.42
C ASN A 333 37.83 62.55 -5.87
N PHE A 334 38.84 63.31 -6.29
CA PHE A 334 40.22 63.23 -5.79
C PHE A 334 40.31 63.90 -4.42
N GLY A 335 40.88 63.20 -3.44
CA GLY A 335 41.20 63.76 -2.12
C GLY A 335 42.16 62.84 -1.35
N SER A 336 43.21 63.45 -0.80
CA SER A 336 44.51 62.86 -0.48
C SER A 336 44.68 62.39 0.98
N SER A 337 45.47 61.33 1.14
CA SER A 337 46.49 61.06 2.19
C SER A 337 46.14 61.11 3.69
N THR A 338 46.33 60.01 4.42
CA THR A 338 47.52 59.76 5.28
C THR A 338 47.43 58.46 6.14
N HIS A 339 48.53 57.70 6.12
CA HIS A 339 49.17 56.87 7.15
C HIS A 339 48.51 55.67 7.89
N GLY A 340 49.25 54.55 7.85
CA GLY A 340 49.40 53.51 8.89
C GLY A 340 48.54 52.27 8.67
N GLY A 341 49.01 51.02 8.60
CA GLY A 341 50.27 50.38 8.92
C GLY A 341 49.95 48.96 9.45
N SER A 342 50.76 47.95 9.05
CA SER A 342 50.78 46.54 9.52
C SER A 342 49.75 45.58 8.87
N SER A 343 50.11 44.71 7.92
CA SER A 343 50.98 43.50 7.97
C SER A 343 50.30 42.29 8.63
N LEU A 344 49.92 41.25 7.86
CA LEU A 344 50.65 39.97 7.74
C LEU A 344 49.82 38.88 6.98
N GLU A 345 50.46 38.30 5.97
CA GLU A 345 50.39 36.91 5.46
C GLU A 345 49.10 36.32 4.83
N GLN A 346 49.14 36.23 3.49
CA GLN A 346 48.73 35.08 2.68
C GLN A 346 49.94 34.17 2.40
N PRO A 347 49.70 32.91 2.01
CA PRO A 347 50.40 32.44 0.80
C PRO A 347 49.50 31.73 -0.22
N ASP A 348 49.71 32.14 -1.47
CA ASP A 348 49.95 31.37 -2.70
C ASP A 348 49.05 30.21 -3.16
N ALA A 349 48.28 30.55 -4.21
CA ALA A 349 48.36 30.01 -5.57
C ALA A 349 49.08 28.67 -5.83
N ALA A 350 48.38 27.75 -6.51
CA ALA A 350 48.66 27.38 -7.92
C ALA A 350 47.83 26.16 -8.34
N ALA A 351 47.14 26.25 -9.48
CA ALA A 351 47.18 25.27 -10.58
C ALA A 351 46.00 25.48 -11.55
N LYS A 352 46.24 26.27 -12.60
CA LYS A 352 45.54 26.12 -13.88
C LYS A 352 46.06 24.87 -14.58
N LYS A 353 45.17 24.03 -15.09
CA LYS A 353 45.54 23.10 -16.17
C LYS A 353 44.38 22.94 -17.15
N ASP A 354 44.60 23.50 -18.33
CA ASP A 354 43.94 23.15 -19.59
C ASP A 354 44.14 21.67 -19.92
N ARG A 355 43.11 21.00 -20.44
CA ARG A 355 43.09 20.39 -21.80
C ARG A 355 42.07 19.26 -21.94
N LYS A 356 41.22 19.46 -22.96
CA LYS A 356 40.87 18.53 -24.06
C LYS A 356 40.12 17.23 -23.73
N ASN A 357 38.85 17.25 -24.15
CA ASN A 357 38.16 16.13 -24.80
C ASN A 357 39.05 15.44 -25.84
N PRO A 358 39.00 14.10 -25.90
CA PRO A 358 38.64 13.49 -27.18
C PRO A 358 37.62 12.35 -27.05
N THR A 359 36.63 12.46 -27.93
CA THR A 359 35.82 11.41 -28.52
C THR A 359 36.67 10.20 -28.91
N ASN A 360 36.32 8.99 -28.48
CA ASN A 360 36.64 7.74 -29.17
C ASN A 360 35.75 6.60 -28.63
N ARG A 361 34.72 6.25 -29.41
CA ARG A 361 33.89 5.06 -29.22
C ARG A 361 34.30 4.05 -30.29
N PRO A 362 34.71 2.82 -29.95
CA PRO A 362 35.07 1.81 -30.95
C PRO A 362 33.82 1.20 -31.61
N PRO A 363 33.94 0.64 -32.82
CA PRO A 363 32.83 0.07 -33.56
C PRO A 363 32.42 -1.29 -32.98
N ILE A 364 31.11 -1.55 -33.02
CA ILE A 364 30.49 -2.84 -32.73
C ILE A 364 30.75 -3.77 -33.92
N PRO A 365 31.31 -4.99 -33.73
CA PRO A 365 31.38 -5.97 -34.79
C PRO A 365 30.02 -6.67 -34.96
N ILE A 366 29.53 -6.65 -36.19
CA ILE A 366 28.46 -7.51 -36.71
C ILE A 366 29.09 -8.87 -37.00
N LEU A 367 28.55 -9.96 -36.44
CA LEU A 367 28.79 -11.30 -36.95
C LEU A 367 27.54 -12.19 -36.88
N SER A 368 27.12 -12.54 -38.10
CA SER A 368 26.38 -13.70 -38.63
C SER A 368 25.87 -14.84 -37.74
N GLN A 369 24.60 -15.16 -38.01
CA GLN A 369 23.99 -16.49 -38.26
C GLN A 369 24.91 -17.72 -38.16
N ASN A 370 24.52 -18.74 -37.36
CA ASN A 370 23.95 -20.01 -37.87
C ASN A 370 23.70 -21.10 -36.81
N THR A 371 22.67 -21.90 -37.11
CA THR A 371 22.44 -23.35 -36.85
C THR A 371 21.98 -23.90 -35.48
N THR A 372 20.70 -24.30 -35.50
CA THR A 372 20.15 -25.68 -35.37
C THR A 372 20.40 -26.55 -34.11
N ALA A 373 19.26 -26.79 -33.43
CA ALA A 373 18.80 -28.02 -32.74
C ALA A 373 19.47 -28.50 -31.44
N LYS A 374 18.68 -28.55 -30.35
CA LYS A 374 18.29 -29.81 -29.67
C LYS A 374 17.30 -29.59 -28.50
N GLN A 375 16.33 -30.51 -28.49
CA GLN A 375 15.48 -31.05 -27.39
C GLN A 375 14.38 -30.19 -26.74
N PRO A 376 13.16 -30.78 -26.57
CA PRO A 376 12.10 -30.20 -25.77
C PRO A 376 12.32 -30.55 -24.29
N GLU A 377 12.54 -29.53 -23.46
CA GLU A 377 12.39 -29.65 -22.02
C GLU A 377 10.91 -29.91 -21.69
N LYS A 378 10.67 -31.00 -20.96
CA LYS A 378 9.40 -31.25 -20.29
C LYS A 378 9.20 -30.16 -19.24
N SER A 379 8.39 -29.15 -19.58
CA SER A 379 7.83 -28.20 -18.64
C SER A 379 6.96 -28.97 -17.64
N ILE A 380 7.48 -29.20 -16.44
CA ILE A 380 6.70 -29.62 -15.28
C ILE A 380 5.90 -28.38 -14.86
N ARG A 381 4.68 -28.26 -15.38
CA ARG A 381 3.64 -27.39 -14.83
C ARG A 381 3.13 -28.04 -13.55
N GLU A 382 3.66 -27.61 -12.41
CA GLU A 382 2.95 -27.75 -11.14
C GLU A 382 2.05 -26.51 -10.99
N ASP A 383 0.80 -26.65 -11.41
CA ASP A 383 -0.26 -25.69 -11.12
C ASP A 383 -0.44 -25.62 -9.59
N MET A 384 -0.04 -24.48 -9.00
CA MET A 384 -0.29 -24.15 -7.59
C MET A 384 -1.73 -23.64 -7.45
N GLU A 385 -2.71 -24.53 -7.50
CA GLU A 385 -4.01 -24.25 -6.93
C GLU A 385 -3.90 -24.29 -5.39
N LEU A 386 -4.32 -23.21 -4.72
CA LEU A 386 -4.59 -23.27 -3.29
C LEU A 386 -5.68 -24.34 -3.06
N PRO A 387 -5.57 -25.18 -2.02
CA PRO A 387 -6.64 -26.12 -1.71
C PRO A 387 -7.96 -25.34 -1.50
N PRO A 388 -9.10 -25.82 -2.05
CA PRO A 388 -10.39 -25.19 -1.84
C PRO A 388 -10.70 -25.12 -0.34
N SER A 389 -11.42 -24.06 0.04
CA SER A 389 -11.83 -23.85 1.42
C SER A 389 -12.67 -25.04 1.89
N PRO A 390 -12.50 -25.54 3.13
CA PRO A 390 -13.31 -26.65 3.65
C PRO A 390 -14.82 -26.35 3.73
N ASN A 391 -15.24 -25.11 3.45
CA ASN A 391 -16.64 -24.70 3.41
C ASN A 391 -17.30 -24.80 2.01
N ASP A 392 -16.58 -25.20 0.95
CA ASP A 392 -17.12 -25.29 -0.42
C ASP A 392 -17.82 -26.64 -0.72
N ARG A 393 -18.46 -27.26 0.29
CA ARG A 393 -19.34 -28.42 0.02
C ARG A 393 -20.64 -27.94 -0.61
N LEU A 394 -20.73 -28.08 -1.93
CA LEU A 394 -21.99 -27.99 -2.66
C LEU A 394 -23.06 -28.89 -1.97
N PRO A 395 -24.31 -28.42 -1.84
CA PRO A 395 -25.38 -29.23 -1.28
C PRO A 395 -25.58 -30.48 -2.14
N VAL A 396 -25.47 -31.65 -1.50
CA VAL A 396 -25.73 -32.94 -2.12
C VAL A 396 -27.18 -32.95 -2.62
N SER A 397 -27.35 -33.07 -3.93
CA SER A 397 -28.66 -33.20 -4.57
C SER A 397 -29.40 -34.40 -3.97
N ALA A 398 -30.50 -34.12 -3.27
CA ALA A 398 -31.37 -35.15 -2.71
C ALA A 398 -32.00 -35.95 -3.86
N LYS A 399 -31.66 -37.24 -3.96
CA LYS A 399 -32.34 -38.18 -4.85
C LYS A 399 -33.82 -38.25 -4.47
N ALA A 400 -34.69 -37.98 -5.43
CA ALA A 400 -36.13 -38.17 -5.28
C ALA A 400 -36.46 -39.64 -4.94
N PRO A 401 -37.42 -39.89 -4.03
CA PRO A 401 -37.83 -41.25 -3.70
C PRO A 401 -38.50 -41.91 -4.91
N ARG A 402 -38.09 -43.15 -5.22
CA ARG A 402 -38.83 -44.01 -6.14
C ARG A 402 -40.14 -44.41 -5.47
N LEU A 403 -41.25 -44.09 -6.11
CA LEU A 403 -42.56 -44.67 -5.81
C LEU A 403 -42.49 -46.18 -6.10
N VAL A 404 -42.90 -46.98 -5.12
CA VAL A 404 -43.19 -48.42 -5.24
C VAL A 404 -44.70 -48.58 -5.29
#